data_AF-A0A353PSA0-F1
#
_entry.id   AF-A0A353PSA0-F1
#
_cell.length_a   1.000
_cell.length_b   1.000
_cell.length_c   1.000
_cell.angle_alpha   90.00
_cell.angle_beta   90.00
_cell.angle_gamma   90.00
#
_symmetry.space_group_name_H-M   'P 1'
#
loop_
_entity.id
_entity.type
_entity.pdbx_description
1 polymer ?
#
loop_
_entity_poly.entity_id
_entity_poly.type
_entity_poly.pdbx_seq_one_letter_code
_entity_poly.pdbx_strand_id
1 'polypeptide(L)' 'MKKKSFALHLLLHQGYFRDINNSESDKNQLLFYAISQTYLPLLNMFANLESDGINFKLGLTITPSLCTL' A
#
# COMPACT_ATOMS: atom_id res chain seq x y z
N MET A 1 16.46 -28.91 -13.51
CA MET A 1 15.05 -28.47 -13.59
C MET A 1 15.01 -26.95 -13.61
N LYS A 2 14.31 -26.32 -14.57
CA LYS A 2 14.23 -24.85 -14.67
C LYS A 2 13.35 -24.32 -13.52
N LYS A 3 13.90 -23.48 -12.65
CA LYS A 3 13.18 -22.94 -11.48
C LYS A 3 12.12 -21.96 -11.99
N LYS A 4 10.83 -22.24 -11.73
CA LYS A 4 9.73 -21.33 -12.06
C LYS A 4 9.83 -20.12 -11.13
N SER A 5 9.65 -18.92 -11.68
CA SER A 5 9.65 -17.67 -10.93
C SER A 5 8.25 -17.09 -10.87
N PHE A 6 7.89 -16.51 -9.73
CA PHE A 6 6.66 -15.76 -9.52
C PHE A 6 7.03 -14.34 -9.12
N ALA A 7 6.32 -13.36 -9.67
CA ALA A 7 6.50 -11.95 -9.35
C ALA A 7 5.13 -11.33 -9.06
N LEU A 8 4.97 -10.83 -7.84
CA LEU A 8 3.82 -10.03 -7.43
C LEU A 8 4.20 -8.55 -7.55
N HIS A 9 3.36 -7.76 -8.23
CA HIS A 9 3.51 -6.32 -8.31
C HIS A 9 2.23 -5.64 -7.82
N LEU A 10 2.37 -4.75 -6.85
CA LEU A 10 1.26 -4.00 -6.25
C LEU A 10 1.35 -2.52 -6.68
N LEU A 11 0.25 -1.97 -7.19
CA LEU A 11 0.12 -0.55 -7.51
C LEU A 11 -0.81 0.12 -6.49
N LEU A 12 -0.26 1.05 -5.72
CA LEU A 12 -1.01 1.90 -4.79
C LEU A 12 -1.17 3.27 -5.44
N HIS A 13 -2.41 3.58 -5.79
CA HIS A 13 -2.77 4.85 -6.41
C HIS A 13 -4.02 5.44 -5.78
N GLN A 14 -3.95 6.75 -5.58
CA GLN A 14 -5.10 7.59 -5.28
C GLN A 14 -4.89 8.96 -5.94
N GLY A 15 -5.94 9.53 -6.51
CA GLY A 15 -5.90 10.88 -7.05
C GLY A 15 -5.62 11.92 -5.96
N TYR A 16 -5.10 13.09 -6.34
CA TYR A 16 -4.84 14.17 -5.39
C TYR A 16 -6.12 14.96 -5.09
N PHE A 17 -6.50 15.05 -3.82
CA PHE A 17 -7.72 15.74 -3.40
C PHE A 17 -7.65 16.32 -1.99
N ARG A 18 -6.47 16.75 -1.55
CA ARG A 18 -6.28 17.35 -0.23
C ARG A 18 -7.09 18.64 -0.12
N ASP A 19 -8.21 18.57 0.58
CA ASP A 19 -9.01 19.72 0.98
C ASP A 19 -8.84 19.94 2.48
N ILE A 20 -8.08 20.98 2.83
CA ILE A 20 -7.75 21.32 4.24
C ILE A 20 -8.98 21.90 4.96
N ASN A 21 -9.97 22.40 4.20
CA ASN A 21 -11.15 23.05 4.76
C ASN A 21 -12.31 22.08 5.04
N ASN A 22 -12.23 20.85 4.53
CA ASN A 22 -13.27 19.83 4.70
C ASN A 22 -12.66 18.46 5.03
N SER A 23 -12.28 18.29 6.29
CA SER A 23 -11.68 17.06 6.81
C SER A 23 -12.58 15.83 6.65
N GLU A 24 -13.90 16.01 6.61
CA GLU A 24 -14.89 14.91 6.52
C GLU A 24 -15.28 14.53 5.08
N SER A 25 -14.59 15.04 4.07
CA SER A 25 -14.89 14.66 2.68
C SER A 25 -14.79 13.14 2.48
N ASP A 26 -15.70 12.57 1.68
CA ASP A 26 -15.71 11.14 1.28
C ASP A 26 -14.34 10.66 0.77
N LYS A 27 -13.56 11.59 0.20
CA LYS A 27 -12.24 11.33 -0.34
C LYS A 27 -11.19 11.11 0.76
N ASN A 28 -11.21 11.92 1.83
CA ASN A 28 -10.35 11.69 3.00
C ASN A 28 -10.74 10.39 3.71
N GLN A 29 -12.04 10.11 3.81
CA GLN A 29 -12.51 8.83 4.35
C GLN A 29 -11.99 7.65 3.53
N LEU A 30 -12.00 7.74 2.20
CA LEU A 30 -11.42 6.71 1.33
C LEU A 30 -9.91 6.51 1.58
N LEU A 31 -9.14 7.61 1.73
CA LEU A 31 -7.72 7.53 2.05
C LEU A 31 -7.48 6.82 3.38
N PHE A 32 -8.17 7.23 4.44
CA PHE A 32 -8.01 6.64 5.76
C PHE A 32 -8.49 5.19 5.80
N TYR A 33 -9.52 4.85 5.03
CA TYR A 33 -9.94 3.48 4.84
C TYR A 33 -8.86 2.64 4.15
N ALA A 34 -8.28 3.14 3.06
CA ALA A 34 -7.18 2.44 2.37
C ALA A 34 -5.94 2.27 3.28
N ILE A 35 -5.59 3.29 4.07
CA ILE A 35 -4.48 3.20 5.04
C ILE A 35 -4.79 2.13 6.09
N SER A 36 -5.94 2.22 6.75
CA SER A 36 -6.29 1.36 7.89
C SER A 36 -6.60 -0.09 7.48
N GLN A 37 -7.24 -0.30 6.33
CA GLN A 37 -7.71 -1.61 5.89
C GLN A 37 -6.79 -2.28 4.86
N THR A 38 -5.82 -1.57 4.29
CA THR A 38 -4.93 -2.16 3.27
C THR A 38 -3.46 -1.89 3.56
N TYR A 39 -3.04 -0.64 3.69
CA TYR A 39 -1.61 -0.32 3.75
C TYR A 39 -0.97 -0.79 5.05
N LEU A 40 -1.60 -0.49 6.21
CA LEU A 40 -1.12 -0.97 7.50
C LEU A 40 -1.17 -2.51 7.60
N PRO A 41 -2.26 -3.20 7.23
CA PRO A 41 -2.27 -4.67 7.17
C PRO A 41 -1.17 -5.27 6.28
N LEU A 42 -0.88 -4.68 5.12
CA LEU A 42 0.20 -5.15 4.24
C LEU A 42 1.57 -4.97 4.89
N LEU A 43 1.84 -3.81 5.49
CA LEU A 43 3.10 -3.56 6.20
C LEU A 43 3.30 -4.54 7.37
N ASN A 44 2.23 -4.80 8.14
CA ASN A 44 2.26 -5.78 9.23
C ASN A 44 2.54 -7.19 8.69
N MET A 45 1.92 -7.58 7.58
CA MET A 45 2.20 -8.87 6.93
C MET A 45 3.67 -8.96 6.49
N PHE A 46 4.22 -7.91 5.87
CA PHE A 46 5.63 -7.90 5.47
C PHE A 46 6.58 -8.03 6.65
N ALA A 47 6.32 -7.29 7.73
CA ALA A 47 7.11 -7.36 8.96
C ALA A 47 7.03 -8.75 9.62
N ASN A 48 5.86 -9.39 9.62
CA ASN A 48 5.70 -10.74 10.13
C ASN A 48 6.47 -11.77 9.28
N LEU A 49 6.39 -11.68 7.95
CA LEU A 49 7.16 -12.55 7.05
C LEU A 49 8.67 -12.40 7.28
N GLU A 50 9.15 -11.17 7.48
CA GLU A 50 10.54 -10.89 7.83
C GLU A 50 10.93 -11.49 9.19
N SER A 51 10.09 -11.31 10.21
CA SER A 51 10.28 -11.87 11.55
C SER A 51 10.30 -13.39 11.55
N ASP A 52 9.51 -14.04 10.70
CA ASP A 52 9.45 -15.49 10.54
C ASP A 52 10.62 -16.04 9.69
N GLY A 53 11.51 -15.17 9.19
CA GLY A 53 12.63 -15.56 8.32
C GLY A 53 12.21 -16.02 6.92
N ILE A 54 11.00 -15.67 6.49
CA ILE A 54 10.45 -16.06 5.18
C ILE A 54 10.99 -15.11 4.11
N ASN A 55 11.83 -15.64 3.23
CA ASN A 55 12.38 -14.87 2.11
C ASN A 55 11.31 -14.66 1.01
N PHE A 56 10.85 -13.42 0.83
CA PHE A 56 9.93 -13.03 -0.24
C PHE A 56 10.43 -11.80 -0.99
N LYS A 57 9.95 -11.63 -2.22
CA LYS A 57 10.20 -10.44 -3.05
C LYS A 57 8.91 -10.04 -3.75
N LEU A 58 8.64 -8.75 -3.79
CA LEU A 58 7.55 -8.15 -4.55
C LEU A 58 7.99 -6.79 -5.08
N GLY A 59 7.31 -6.30 -6.10
CA GLY A 59 7.41 -4.91 -6.50
C GLY A 59 6.23 -4.10 -5.94
N LEU A 60 6.50 -2.90 -5.45
CA LEU A 60 5.51 -1.98 -4.93
C LEU A 60 5.69 -0.63 -5.62
N THR A 61 4.68 -0.18 -6.35
CA THR A 61 4.63 1.18 -6.90
C THR A 61 3.66 2.01 -6.08
N ILE A 62 4.13 3.14 -5.56
CA ILE A 62 3.29 4.14 -4.90
C ILE A 62 3.32 5.39 -5.77
N THR A 63 2.15 5.82 -6.27
CA THR A 63 2.10 6.97 -7.18
C THR A 63 2.46 8.28 -6.47
N PRO A 64 3.12 9.25 -7.14
CA PRO A 64 3.51 10.51 -6.51
C PRO A 64 2.34 11.26 -5.87
N SER A 65 1.15 11.24 -6.48
CA SER A 65 -0.05 11.87 -5.91
C SER A 65 -0.38 11.32 -4.52
N LEU A 66 -0.32 10.00 -4.34
CA LEU A 66 -0.57 9.36 -3.05
C LEU A 66 0.51 9.69 -2.01
N CYS A 67 1.78 9.75 -2.41
CA CYS A 67 2.88 10.10 -1.50
C CYS A 67 2.78 11.53 -0.94
N THR A 68 2.09 12.42 -1.65
CA THR A 68 1.96 13.85 -1.29
C THR A 68 0.71 14.19 -0.46
N LEU A 69 -0.19 13.22 -0.27
CA LEU A 69 -1.39 13.39 0.57
C LEU A 69 -1.02 13.26 2.04
#